data_AF-A0A8H6HEK7-F1
#
_entry.id   AF-A0A8H6HEK7-F1
#
_cell.length_a   1.000
_cell.length_b   1.000
_cell.length_c   1.000
_cell.angle_alpha   90.00
_cell.angle_beta   90.00
_cell.angle_gamma   90.00
#
_symmetry.space_group_name_H-M   'P 1'
#
loop_
_entity.id
_entity.type
_entity.pdbx_description
1 polymer ?
#
loop_
_entity_poly.entity_id
_entity_poly.type
_entity_poly.pdbx_seq_one_letter_code
_entity_poly.pdbx_strand_id
1 'polypeptide(L)'
;MPRPRKYTTKEEENAASAERSKRYYANNKESICTSRRSKYSQAKAKKDHSIATLPIASTLPPSEEETKAKNREKSRRYYAKNKSEIQGKHRAGRATIRHSNSLVGRLRPEISYAAWENRNAQLIAQFQDKCGGLTPLSFLQSLVEEYLRDGNWSTIEAARSSLDSHLTAVEEFVQSILNAMGVGAPLQETMALSAQISQVLRYFNDMEIVRLECDPPSELPQEMNNVLNKLKELEENDLRSQKWDFRK
;
A
#
# COMPACT_ATOMS: atom_id res chain seq x y z
N MET A 1 -7.40 5.95 58.25
CA MET A 1 -7.99 4.93 57.34
C MET A 1 -7.95 5.46 55.91
N PRO A 2 -7.39 4.72 54.93
CA PRO A 2 -7.38 5.15 53.53
C PRO A 2 -8.79 5.13 52.93
N ARG A 3 -9.12 6.12 52.09
CA ARG A 3 -10.43 6.18 51.42
C ARG A 3 -10.58 5.03 50.42
N PRO A 4 -11.72 4.32 50.39
CA PRO A 4 -11.99 3.27 49.42
C PRO A 4 -11.89 3.80 47.99
N ARG A 5 -11.28 3.02 47.09
CA ARG A 5 -11.26 3.32 45.66
C ARG A 5 -12.66 3.15 45.08
N LYS A 6 -13.06 4.09 44.23
CA LYS A 6 -14.40 4.13 43.60
C LYS A 6 -14.58 3.07 42.50
N TYR A 7 -13.48 2.58 41.92
CA TYR A 7 -13.46 1.54 40.89
C TYR A 7 -12.47 0.46 41.32
N THR A 8 -12.82 -0.80 41.05
CA THR A 8 -12.03 -1.95 41.48
C THR A 8 -10.97 -2.32 40.45
N THR A 9 -11.28 -2.11 39.16
CA THR A 9 -10.36 -2.35 38.05
C THR A 9 -10.14 -1.09 37.20
N LYS A 10 -9.03 -1.09 36.44
CA LYS A 10 -8.72 -0.01 35.48
C LYS A 10 -9.70 0.01 34.30
N GLU A 11 -10.25 -1.14 33.94
CA GLU A 11 -11.25 -1.27 32.89
C GLU A 11 -12.57 -0.63 33.28
N GLU A 12 -13.01 -0.81 34.54
CA GLU A 12 -14.18 -0.13 35.10
C GLU A 12 -14.01 1.39 35.12
N GLU A 13 -12.82 1.88 35.50
CA GLU A 13 -12.52 3.31 35.50
C GLU A 13 -12.59 3.90 34.08
N ASN A 14 -12.04 3.19 33.09
CA ASN A 14 -12.08 3.59 31.69
C ASN A 14 -13.51 3.57 31.12
N ALA A 15 -14.28 2.53 31.42
CA ALA A 15 -15.69 2.42 31.01
C ALA A 15 -16.52 3.56 31.61
N ALA A 16 -16.37 3.85 32.90
CA ALA A 16 -17.06 4.95 33.56
C ALA A 16 -16.59 6.34 33.06
N SER A 17 -15.34 6.48 32.62
CA SER A 17 -14.85 7.70 31.99
C SER A 17 -15.46 7.89 30.59
N ALA A 18 -15.46 6.84 29.76
CA ALA A 18 -16.07 6.86 28.44
C ALA A 18 -17.57 7.17 28.50
N GLU A 19 -18.28 6.60 29.47
CA GLU A 19 -19.71 6.88 29.67
C GLU A 19 -19.96 8.32 30.12
N ARG A 20 -19.15 8.87 31.04
CA ARG A 20 -19.23 10.28 31.44
C ARG A 20 -18.97 11.22 30.27
N SER A 21 -17.98 10.92 29.42
CA SER A 21 -17.72 11.69 28.20
C SER A 21 -18.89 11.63 27.23
N LYS A 22 -19.47 10.44 27.00
CA LYS A 22 -20.66 10.28 26.13
C LYS A 22 -21.83 11.12 26.64
N ARG A 23 -22.14 11.05 27.93
CA ARG A 23 -23.20 11.86 28.56
C ARG A 23 -22.91 13.36 28.48
N TYR A 24 -21.65 13.76 28.70
CA TYR A 24 -21.24 15.15 28.57
C TYR A 24 -21.44 15.68 27.14
N TYR A 25 -21.00 14.93 26.13
CA TYR A 25 -21.19 15.31 24.73
C TYR A 25 -22.67 15.35 24.35
N ALA A 26 -23.47 14.38 24.78
CA ALA A 26 -24.91 14.37 24.52
C ALA A 26 -25.60 15.62 25.09
N ASN A 27 -25.27 15.98 26.34
CA ASN A 27 -25.87 17.13 27.03
C ASN A 27 -25.35 18.49 26.52
N ASN A 28 -24.13 18.55 25.98
CA ASN A 28 -23.48 19.80 25.56
C ASN A 28 -23.34 19.94 24.03
N LYS A 29 -23.94 19.03 23.25
CA LYS A 29 -23.76 18.96 21.79
C LYS A 29 -24.00 20.30 21.09
N GLU A 30 -25.03 21.03 21.51
CA GLU A 30 -25.41 22.32 20.91
C GLU A 30 -24.40 23.40 21.23
N SER A 31 -24.00 23.55 22.51
CA SER A 31 -22.95 24.49 22.95
C SER A 31 -21.61 24.23 22.26
N ILE A 32 -21.25 22.96 22.08
CA ILE A 32 -20.03 22.56 21.36
C ILE A 32 -20.13 22.95 19.87
N CYS A 33 -21.29 22.70 19.25
CA CYS A 33 -21.52 23.06 17.84
C CYS A 33 -21.57 24.57 17.60
N THR A 34 -22.17 25.35 18.50
CA THR A 34 -22.21 26.82 18.40
C THR A 34 -20.82 27.43 18.59
N SER A 35 -20.05 26.95 19.57
CA SER A 35 -18.65 27.36 19.78
C SER A 35 -17.79 27.05 18.56
N ARG A 36 -17.95 25.87 17.94
CA ARG A 36 -17.24 25.49 16.72
C ARG A 36 -17.60 26.38 15.53
N ARG A 37 -18.91 26.64 15.32
CA ARG A 37 -19.37 27.55 14.25
C ARG A 37 -18.86 28.97 14.43
N SER A 38 -18.87 29.49 15.67
CA SER A 38 -18.34 30.81 15.99
C SER A 38 -16.82 30.92 15.74
N LYS A 39 -16.04 29.90 16.12
CA LYS A 39 -14.60 29.87 15.80
C LYS A 39 -14.35 29.86 14.29
N TYR A 40 -15.15 29.11 13.54
CA TYR A 40 -15.03 29.03 12.09
C TYR A 40 -15.38 30.37 11.41
N SER A 41 -16.45 31.03 11.83
CA SER A 41 -16.81 32.35 11.29
C SER A 41 -15.79 33.42 11.63
N GLN A 42 -15.24 33.43 12.85
CA GLN A 42 -14.15 34.34 13.23
C GLN A 42 -12.87 34.09 12.43
N ALA A 43 -12.52 32.82 12.17
CA ALA A 43 -11.37 32.48 11.34
C ALA A 43 -11.57 32.92 9.88
N LYS A 44 -12.79 32.78 9.34
CA LYS A 44 -13.13 33.24 8.00
C LYS A 44 -13.06 34.77 7.89
N ALA A 45 -13.65 35.50 8.83
CA ALA A 45 -13.62 36.96 8.85
C ALA A 45 -12.18 37.52 8.96
N LYS A 46 -11.29 36.86 9.71
CA LYS A 46 -9.86 37.23 9.77
C LYS A 46 -9.12 37.03 8.45
N LYS A 47 -9.56 36.06 7.62
CA LYS A 47 -8.98 35.80 6.29
C LYS A 47 -9.47 36.81 5.25
N ASP A 48 -10.71 37.26 5.38
CA ASP A 48 -11.32 38.21 4.46
C ASP A 48 -10.81 39.66 4.70
N HIS A 49 -10.33 39.99 5.90
CA HIS A 49 -9.69 41.29 6.19
C HIS A 49 -8.19 41.40 5.82
N SER A 50 -7.55 40.34 5.31
CA SER A 50 -6.17 40.42 4.79
C SER A 50 -6.09 40.64 3.27
N ILE A 51 -7.22 40.85 2.59
CA ILE A 51 -7.28 41.19 1.17
C ILE A 51 -7.52 42.70 1.06
N ALA A 52 -6.54 43.49 1.53
CA ALA A 52 -6.44 44.88 1.14
C ALA A 52 -5.66 44.94 -0.17
N THR A 53 -6.33 45.46 -1.17
CA THR A 53 -5.97 45.71 -2.57
C THR A 53 -4.52 46.19 -2.75
N LEU A 54 -3.70 45.43 -3.47
CA LEU A 54 -2.44 45.91 -4.06
C LEU A 54 -2.38 45.50 -5.54
N PRO A 55 -1.77 46.34 -6.40
CA PRO A 55 -1.87 46.21 -7.85
C PRO A 55 -1.08 44.99 -8.34
N ILE A 56 -1.62 44.40 -9.41
CA ILE A 56 -1.15 43.18 -10.07
C ILE A 56 0.30 43.36 -10.51
N ALA A 57 1.24 42.73 -9.78
CA ALA A 57 2.55 42.37 -10.29
C ALA A 57 2.55 40.85 -10.50
N SER A 58 2.81 40.43 -11.74
CA SER A 58 2.88 39.04 -12.16
C SER A 58 3.82 38.24 -11.26
N THR A 59 3.31 37.25 -10.55
CA THR A 59 4.14 36.23 -9.89
C THR A 59 3.65 34.87 -10.35
N LEU A 60 4.48 34.23 -11.18
CA LEU A 60 4.34 32.82 -11.53
C LEU A 60 4.27 31.98 -10.24
N PRO A 61 3.56 30.83 -10.25
CA PRO A 61 3.55 29.92 -9.11
C PRO A 61 4.99 29.55 -8.73
N PRO A 62 5.34 29.53 -7.42
CA PRO A 62 6.69 29.24 -6.98
C PRO A 62 7.12 27.86 -7.47
N SER A 63 8.35 27.75 -7.98
CA SER A 63 8.84 26.49 -8.55
C SER A 63 8.87 25.37 -7.49
N GLU A 64 8.80 24.13 -7.93
CA GLU A 64 8.90 22.98 -7.03
C GLU A 64 10.15 23.00 -6.14
N GLU A 65 11.25 23.58 -6.62
CA GLU A 65 12.48 23.70 -5.84
C GLU A 65 12.34 24.72 -4.71
N GLU A 66 11.68 25.86 -4.96
CA GLU A 66 11.42 26.84 -3.91
C GLU A 66 10.48 26.31 -2.83
N THR A 67 9.47 25.51 -3.21
CA THR A 67 8.57 24.89 -2.24
C THR A 67 9.28 23.83 -1.39
N LYS A 68 10.12 23.00 -2.02
CA LYS A 68 10.98 22.02 -1.31
C LYS A 68 11.95 22.72 -0.36
N ALA A 69 12.56 23.83 -0.76
CA ALA A 69 13.47 24.61 0.08
C ALA A 69 12.75 25.21 1.30
N LYS A 70 11.58 25.83 1.09
CA LYS A 70 10.75 26.39 2.19
C LYS A 70 10.27 25.31 3.17
N ASN A 71 9.91 24.12 2.67
CA ASN A 71 9.52 23.00 3.52
C ASN A 71 10.69 22.42 4.33
N ARG A 72 11.88 22.33 3.73
CA ARG A 72 13.11 21.91 4.44
C ARG A 72 13.45 22.89 5.57
N GLU A 73 13.37 24.19 5.30
CA GLU A 73 13.64 25.24 6.29
C GLU A 73 12.61 25.23 7.43
N LYS A 74 11.31 25.06 7.10
CA LYS A 74 10.24 24.93 8.09
C LYS A 74 10.42 23.70 8.98
N SER A 75 10.83 22.57 8.40
CA SER A 75 11.08 21.33 9.13
C SER A 75 12.29 21.45 10.05
N ARG A 76 13.38 22.10 9.59
CA ARG A 76 14.55 22.40 10.43
C ARG A 76 14.20 23.25 11.64
N ARG A 77 13.41 24.33 11.45
CA ARG A 77 12.97 25.20 12.54
C ARG A 77 12.09 24.46 13.55
N TYR A 78 11.19 23.61 13.08
CA TYR A 78 10.35 22.76 13.94
C TYR A 78 11.21 21.79 14.78
N TYR A 79 12.14 21.08 14.14
CA TYR A 79 13.05 20.16 14.82
C TYR A 79 13.94 20.87 15.84
N ALA A 80 14.46 22.05 15.52
CA ALA A 80 15.26 22.83 16.45
C ALA A 80 14.47 23.24 17.71
N LYS A 81 13.20 23.64 17.54
CA LYS A 81 12.33 24.06 18.64
C LYS A 81 11.87 22.89 19.52
N ASN A 82 11.66 21.71 18.95
CA ASN A 82 11.10 20.55 19.65
C ASN A 82 12.10 19.41 19.88
N LYS A 83 13.41 19.67 19.72
CA LYS A 83 14.47 18.65 19.81
C LYS A 83 14.44 17.84 21.10
N SER A 84 14.24 18.49 22.24
CA SER A 84 14.20 17.85 23.56
C SER A 84 12.95 16.98 23.76
N GLU A 85 11.80 17.42 23.24
CA GLU A 85 10.54 16.66 23.29
C GLU A 85 10.60 15.43 22.38
N ILE A 86 11.19 15.58 21.18
CA ILE A 86 11.41 14.48 20.24
C ILE A 86 12.39 13.46 20.84
N GLN A 87 13.49 13.92 21.44
CA GLN A 87 14.43 13.04 22.14
C GLN A 87 13.81 12.37 23.38
N GLY A 88 12.94 13.08 24.11
CA GLY A 88 12.17 12.53 25.23
C GLY A 88 11.20 11.42 24.79
N LYS A 89 10.48 11.61 23.68
CA LYS A 89 9.63 10.59 23.05
C LYS A 89 10.43 9.37 22.58
N HIS A 90 11.62 9.58 22.00
CA HIS A 90 12.50 8.47 21.63
C HIS A 90 13.03 7.68 22.83
N ARG A 91 13.37 8.34 23.94
CA ARG A 91 13.82 7.67 25.18
C ARG A 91 12.67 6.97 25.90
N ALA A 92 11.50 7.60 25.98
CA ALA A 92 10.30 7.01 26.57
C ALA A 92 9.81 5.80 25.76
N GLY A 93 9.82 5.87 24.42
CA GLY A 93 9.51 4.75 23.53
C GLY A 93 10.44 3.56 23.73
N ARG A 94 11.75 3.79 23.94
CA ARG A 94 12.69 2.68 24.27
C ARG A 94 12.47 2.08 25.65
N ALA A 95 11.99 2.86 26.62
CA ALA A 95 11.73 2.39 27.99
C ALA A 95 10.42 1.58 28.09
N THR A 96 9.36 1.98 27.39
CA THR A 96 8.09 1.22 27.35
C THR A 96 8.18 -0.04 26.50
N ILE A 97 8.98 -0.06 25.43
CA ILE A 97 9.22 -1.28 24.62
C ILE A 97 9.97 -2.36 25.41
N ARG A 98 10.77 -2.00 26.42
CA ARG A 98 11.56 -2.97 27.22
C ARG A 98 10.75 -3.74 28.28
N HIS A 99 9.59 -3.25 28.72
CA HIS A 99 8.83 -3.87 29.81
C HIS A 99 7.53 -4.58 29.39
N SER A 100 7.06 -4.43 28.15
CA SER A 100 5.87 -5.14 27.65
C SER A 100 6.18 -6.37 26.78
N ASN A 101 7.44 -6.63 26.44
CA ASN A 101 7.82 -7.70 25.51
C ASN A 101 8.35 -8.98 26.18
N SER A 102 8.40 -9.09 27.51
CA SER A 102 9.02 -10.26 28.17
C SER A 102 8.16 -11.53 28.18
N LEU A 103 6.90 -11.48 27.71
CA LEU A 103 6.00 -12.65 27.64
C LEU A 103 5.51 -13.00 26.23
N VAL A 104 5.78 -12.17 25.22
CA VAL A 104 5.51 -12.45 23.79
C VAL A 104 6.81 -12.80 23.04
N GLY A 105 7.85 -13.19 23.78
CA GLY A 105 9.09 -13.77 23.24
C GLY A 105 8.97 -15.25 22.88
N ARG A 106 7.76 -15.77 22.67
CA ARG A 106 7.56 -17.12 22.11
C ARG A 106 7.21 -16.99 20.63
N LEU A 107 8.21 -17.32 19.79
CA LEU A 107 8.08 -17.76 18.40
C LEU A 107 7.64 -16.67 17.39
N ARG A 108 8.44 -15.61 17.21
CA ARG A 108 8.54 -15.06 15.84
C ARG A 108 9.49 -15.97 15.07
N PRO A 109 9.07 -16.63 13.97
CA PRO A 109 10.03 -17.23 13.08
C PRO A 109 10.91 -16.09 12.54
N GLU A 110 12.16 -16.05 13.00
CA GLU A 110 13.17 -15.20 12.39
C GLU A 110 13.44 -15.80 11.00
N ILE A 111 12.80 -15.23 9.98
CA ILE A 111 13.20 -15.50 8.60
C ILE A 111 14.58 -14.88 8.46
N SER A 112 15.61 -15.73 8.49
CA SER A 112 16.96 -15.29 8.17
C SER A 112 17.03 -14.88 6.70
N TYR A 113 18.00 -14.04 6.34
CA TYR A 113 18.17 -13.61 4.96
C TYR A 113 18.39 -14.81 4.01
N ALA A 114 19.17 -15.80 4.43
CA ALA A 114 19.37 -17.03 3.67
C ALA A 114 18.07 -17.87 3.53
N ALA A 115 17.22 -17.89 4.56
CA ALA A 115 15.92 -18.55 4.47
C ALA A 115 14.97 -17.82 3.51
N TRP A 116 15.01 -16.47 3.51
CA TRP A 116 14.27 -15.67 2.55
C TRP A 116 14.74 -15.92 1.12
N GLU A 117 16.05 -15.86 0.87
CA GLU A 117 16.64 -16.03 -0.46
C GLU A 117 16.28 -17.38 -1.07
N ASN A 118 16.42 -18.47 -0.29
CA ASN A 118 16.01 -19.80 -0.71
C ASN A 118 14.51 -19.89 -1.03
N ARG A 119 13.67 -19.28 -0.17
CA ARG A 119 12.22 -19.32 -0.37
C ARG A 119 11.78 -18.48 -1.55
N ASN A 120 12.40 -17.32 -1.76
CA ASN A 120 12.15 -16.44 -2.89
C ASN A 120 12.54 -17.13 -4.20
N ALA A 121 13.72 -17.76 -4.25
CA ALA A 121 14.15 -18.56 -5.39
C ALA A 121 13.18 -19.71 -5.71
N GLN A 122 12.67 -20.40 -4.68
CA GLN A 122 11.64 -21.44 -4.87
C GLN A 122 10.35 -20.88 -5.46
N LEU A 123 9.88 -19.72 -4.99
CA LEU A 123 8.67 -19.09 -5.51
C LEU A 123 8.87 -18.65 -6.98
N ILE A 124 10.03 -18.09 -7.32
CA ILE A 124 10.37 -17.74 -8.70
C ILE A 124 10.39 -19.00 -9.59
N ALA A 125 11.01 -20.08 -9.13
CA ALA A 125 11.05 -21.35 -9.87
C ALA A 125 9.64 -21.93 -10.06
N GLN A 126 8.79 -21.91 -9.03
CA GLN A 126 7.41 -22.36 -9.12
C GLN A 126 6.59 -21.53 -10.11
N PHE A 127 6.82 -20.21 -10.16
CA PHE A 127 6.19 -19.35 -11.15
C PHE A 127 6.63 -19.74 -12.58
N GLN A 128 7.92 -19.94 -12.80
CA GLN A 128 8.45 -20.39 -14.09
C GLN A 128 7.88 -21.76 -14.50
N ASP A 129 7.83 -22.72 -13.57
CA ASP A 129 7.24 -24.05 -13.82
C ASP A 129 5.75 -23.95 -14.18
N LYS A 130 4.99 -23.09 -13.50
CA LYS A 130 3.58 -22.83 -13.83
C LYS A 130 3.39 -22.21 -15.21
N CYS A 131 4.37 -21.44 -15.68
CA CYS A 131 4.43 -20.92 -17.04
C CYS A 131 5.04 -21.93 -18.05
N GLY A 132 5.34 -23.17 -17.64
CA GLY A 132 5.94 -24.18 -18.52
C GLY A 132 7.38 -23.87 -18.94
N GLY A 133 8.11 -23.09 -18.12
CA GLY A 133 9.46 -22.60 -18.44
C GLY A 133 9.49 -21.50 -19.51
N LEU A 134 8.32 -21.03 -19.97
CA LEU A 134 8.20 -19.91 -20.89
C LEU A 134 8.20 -18.58 -20.13
N THR A 135 8.49 -17.49 -20.85
CA THR A 135 8.20 -16.16 -20.33
C THR A 135 6.69 -16.00 -20.14
N PRO A 136 6.24 -15.15 -19.19
CA PRO A 136 4.81 -14.96 -18.94
C PRO A 136 4.01 -14.59 -20.20
N LEU A 137 4.61 -13.81 -21.11
CA LEU A 137 4.00 -13.41 -22.37
C LEU A 137 3.90 -14.57 -23.36
N SER A 138 4.95 -15.38 -23.52
CA SER A 138 4.90 -16.57 -24.38
C SER A 138 3.96 -17.65 -23.85
N PHE A 139 3.85 -17.78 -22.53
CA PHE A 139 2.86 -18.63 -21.88
C PHE A 139 1.44 -18.20 -22.22
N LEU A 140 1.11 -16.90 -22.06
CA LEU A 140 -0.20 -16.37 -22.42
C LEU A 140 -0.51 -16.56 -23.91
N GLN A 141 0.46 -16.32 -24.80
CA GLN A 141 0.29 -16.58 -26.24
C GLN A 141 -0.06 -18.04 -26.53
N SER A 142 0.65 -18.99 -25.90
CA SER A 142 0.39 -20.41 -26.10
C SER A 142 -1.03 -20.82 -25.67
N LEU A 143 -1.52 -20.25 -24.57
CA LEU A 143 -2.89 -20.50 -24.09
C LEU A 143 -3.95 -19.89 -25.00
N VAL A 144 -3.69 -18.70 -25.56
CA VAL A 144 -4.59 -18.06 -26.52
C VAL A 144 -4.65 -18.88 -27.82
N GLU A 145 -3.51 -19.35 -28.32
CA GLU A 145 -3.45 -20.19 -29.52
C GLU A 145 -4.17 -21.53 -29.32
N GLU A 146 -4.02 -22.15 -28.15
CA GLU A 146 -4.75 -23.38 -27.78
C GLU A 146 -6.25 -23.12 -27.70
N TYR A 147 -6.67 -22.02 -27.08
CA TYR A 147 -8.08 -21.63 -27.01
C TYR A 147 -8.68 -21.33 -28.39
N LEU A 148 -7.96 -20.63 -29.26
CA LEU A 148 -8.44 -20.34 -30.63
C LEU A 148 -8.53 -21.61 -31.49
N ARG A 149 -7.72 -22.64 -31.18
CA ARG A 149 -7.73 -23.92 -31.89
C ARG A 149 -8.86 -24.83 -31.43
N ASP A 150 -9.00 -25.00 -30.12
CA ASP A 150 -9.86 -26.03 -29.53
C ASP A 150 -11.16 -25.46 -28.93
N GLY A 151 -11.28 -24.13 -28.83
CA GLY A 151 -12.42 -23.43 -28.22
C GLY A 151 -12.57 -23.70 -26.72
N ASN A 152 -11.60 -24.36 -26.09
CA ASN A 152 -11.72 -24.87 -24.74
C ASN A 152 -11.22 -23.86 -23.70
N TRP A 153 -12.14 -23.21 -22.98
CA TRP A 153 -11.79 -22.26 -21.92
C TRP A 153 -11.23 -22.91 -20.65
N SER A 154 -11.48 -24.21 -20.44
CA SER A 154 -11.08 -24.87 -19.19
C SER A 154 -9.56 -24.89 -18.96
N THR A 155 -8.75 -24.85 -20.03
CA THR A 155 -7.29 -24.78 -19.93
C THR A 155 -6.83 -23.42 -19.39
N ILE A 156 -7.42 -22.33 -19.90
CA ILE A 156 -7.21 -20.95 -19.43
C ILE A 156 -7.65 -20.81 -17.97
N GLU A 157 -8.80 -21.35 -17.61
CA GLU A 157 -9.34 -21.29 -16.24
C GLU A 157 -8.48 -22.08 -15.23
N ALA A 158 -7.97 -23.26 -15.63
CA ALA A 158 -7.04 -24.05 -14.83
C ALA A 158 -5.70 -23.32 -14.63
N ALA A 159 -5.16 -22.70 -15.69
CA ALA A 159 -3.94 -21.89 -15.62
C ALA A 159 -4.10 -20.68 -14.69
N ARG A 160 -5.22 -19.95 -14.81
CA ARG A 160 -5.57 -18.83 -13.94
C ARG A 160 -5.65 -19.26 -12.48
N SER A 161 -6.41 -20.31 -12.17
CA SER A 161 -6.56 -20.83 -10.80
C SER A 161 -5.22 -21.24 -10.18
N SER A 162 -4.34 -21.86 -10.98
CA SER A 162 -2.99 -22.23 -10.57
C SER A 162 -2.13 -21.02 -10.21
N LEU A 163 -2.24 -19.92 -10.97
CA LEU A 163 -1.51 -18.67 -10.73
C LEU A 163 -2.09 -17.85 -9.58
N ASP A 164 -3.42 -17.82 -9.40
CA ASP A 164 -4.08 -17.18 -8.24
C ASP A 164 -3.60 -17.82 -6.92
N SER A 165 -3.60 -19.15 -6.85
CA SER A 165 -3.06 -19.87 -5.69
C SER A 165 -1.59 -19.54 -5.42
N HIS A 166 -0.80 -19.35 -6.49
CA HIS A 166 0.59 -18.98 -6.36
C HIS A 166 0.77 -17.53 -5.88
N LEU A 167 -0.05 -16.59 -6.37
CA LEU A 167 -0.08 -15.21 -5.90
C LEU A 167 -0.38 -15.15 -4.41
N THR A 168 -1.39 -15.89 -3.93
CA THR A 168 -1.71 -15.96 -2.49
C THR A 168 -0.50 -16.42 -1.67
N ALA A 169 0.23 -17.44 -2.13
CA ALA A 169 1.43 -17.93 -1.45
C ALA A 169 2.56 -16.88 -1.42
N VAL A 170 2.71 -16.08 -2.49
CA VAL A 170 3.67 -14.97 -2.53
C VAL A 170 3.24 -13.83 -1.59
N GLU A 171 1.95 -13.49 -1.54
CA GLU A 171 1.42 -12.45 -0.64
C GLU A 171 1.57 -12.83 0.84
N GLU A 172 1.30 -14.08 1.20
CA GLU A 172 1.57 -14.61 2.55
C GLU A 172 3.06 -14.49 2.91
N PHE A 173 3.94 -14.74 1.94
CA PHE A 173 5.37 -14.59 2.12
C PHE A 173 5.81 -13.12 2.25
N VAL A 174 5.23 -12.21 1.45
CA VAL A 174 5.40 -10.75 1.61
C VAL A 174 5.00 -10.30 3.01
N GLN A 175 3.87 -10.77 3.53
CA GLN A 175 3.43 -10.44 4.88
C GLN A 175 4.39 -11.01 5.94
N SER A 176 4.94 -12.20 5.71
CA SER A 176 5.93 -12.81 6.58
C SER A 176 7.25 -12.01 6.60
N ILE A 177 7.71 -11.52 5.45
CA ILE A 177 8.86 -10.62 5.32
C ILE A 177 8.62 -9.30 6.06
N LEU A 178 7.47 -8.67 5.85
CA LEU A 178 7.09 -7.44 6.55
C LEU A 178 7.12 -7.61 8.07
N ASN A 179 6.64 -8.76 8.55
CA ASN A 179 6.59 -9.06 9.97
C ASN A 179 7.99 -9.35 10.55
N ALA A 180 8.86 -10.02 9.81
CA ALA A 180 10.17 -10.47 10.29
C ALA A 180 11.30 -9.44 10.05
N MET A 181 11.44 -8.96 8.83
CA MET A 181 12.55 -8.11 8.36
C MET A 181 12.15 -6.64 8.16
N GLY A 182 10.86 -6.36 7.95
CA GLY A 182 10.36 -5.00 7.70
C GLY A 182 10.49 -4.57 6.23
N VAL A 183 10.67 -3.26 6.01
CA VAL A 183 10.78 -2.67 4.66
C VAL A 183 12.25 -2.69 4.21
N GLY A 184 12.53 -3.28 3.05
CA GLY A 184 13.88 -3.37 2.49
C GLY A 184 13.92 -4.14 1.16
N ALA A 185 15.12 -4.45 0.68
CA ALA A 185 15.32 -5.21 -0.57
C ALA A 185 14.55 -6.54 -0.63
N PRO A 186 14.52 -7.37 0.44
CA PRO A 186 13.73 -8.62 0.45
C PRO A 186 12.25 -8.41 0.14
N LEU A 187 11.68 -7.34 0.68
CA LEU A 187 10.29 -6.98 0.44
C LEU A 187 10.09 -6.52 -1.01
N GLN A 188 10.97 -5.64 -1.50
CA GLN A 188 10.86 -5.10 -2.85
C GLN A 188 10.94 -6.19 -3.92
N GLU A 189 11.89 -7.12 -3.79
CA GLU A 189 12.06 -8.22 -4.74
C GLU A 189 10.86 -9.19 -4.73
N THR A 190 10.36 -9.54 -3.54
CA THR A 190 9.20 -10.42 -3.42
C THR A 190 7.93 -9.72 -3.93
N MET A 191 7.79 -8.41 -3.71
CA MET A 191 6.70 -7.60 -4.27
C MET A 191 6.80 -7.47 -5.79
N ALA A 192 8.01 -7.43 -6.37
CA ALA A 192 8.18 -7.43 -7.83
C ALA A 192 7.66 -8.74 -8.44
N LEU A 193 7.92 -9.89 -7.81
CA LEU A 193 7.34 -11.17 -8.21
C LEU A 193 5.80 -11.16 -8.11
N SER A 194 5.25 -10.67 -6.98
CA SER A 194 3.79 -10.51 -6.81
C SER A 194 3.18 -9.63 -7.91
N ALA A 195 3.85 -8.54 -8.29
CA ALA A 195 3.39 -7.65 -9.35
C ALA A 195 3.39 -8.33 -10.72
N GLN A 196 4.43 -9.11 -11.04
CA GLN A 196 4.49 -9.88 -12.29
C GLN A 196 3.34 -10.90 -12.39
N ILE A 197 3.11 -11.69 -11.34
CA ILE A 197 2.01 -12.67 -11.32
C ILE A 197 0.65 -11.94 -11.44
N SER A 198 0.46 -10.85 -10.69
CA SER A 198 -0.74 -10.03 -10.75
C SER A 198 -1.01 -9.48 -12.15
N GLN A 199 0.04 -9.11 -12.88
CA GLN A 199 -0.06 -8.62 -14.23
C GLN A 199 -0.56 -9.71 -15.19
N VAL A 200 -0.03 -10.94 -15.08
CA VAL A 200 -0.51 -12.10 -15.84
C VAL A 200 -1.99 -12.36 -15.57
N LEU A 201 -2.41 -12.32 -14.31
CA LEU A 201 -3.81 -12.51 -13.90
C LEU A 201 -4.75 -11.43 -14.45
N ARG A 202 -4.28 -10.19 -14.58
CA ARG A 202 -5.06 -9.13 -15.26
C ARG A 202 -5.33 -9.48 -16.71
N TYR A 203 -4.37 -10.05 -17.43
CA TYR A 203 -4.60 -10.47 -18.82
C TYR A 203 -5.59 -11.63 -18.91
N PHE A 204 -5.62 -12.54 -17.93
CA PHE A 204 -6.69 -13.53 -17.85
C PHE A 204 -8.07 -12.89 -17.71
N ASN A 205 -8.20 -11.85 -16.90
CA ASN A 205 -9.46 -11.10 -16.78
C ASN A 205 -9.80 -10.36 -18.08
N ASP A 206 -8.83 -9.75 -18.74
CA ASP A 206 -9.05 -9.06 -20.03
C ASP A 206 -9.51 -10.06 -21.11
N MET A 207 -8.91 -11.26 -21.17
CA MET A 207 -9.35 -12.33 -22.07
C MET A 207 -10.77 -12.81 -21.76
N GLU A 208 -11.14 -12.90 -20.47
CA GLU A 208 -12.49 -13.26 -20.05
C GLU A 208 -13.50 -12.20 -20.49
N ILE A 209 -13.17 -10.92 -20.34
CA ILE A 209 -13.99 -9.80 -20.80
C ILE A 209 -14.19 -9.86 -22.32
N VAL A 210 -13.11 -9.99 -23.09
CA VAL A 210 -13.18 -10.10 -24.56
C VAL A 210 -14.05 -11.29 -24.98
N ARG A 211 -13.94 -12.43 -24.30
CA ARG A 211 -14.81 -13.58 -24.57
C ARG A 211 -16.29 -13.28 -24.32
N LEU A 212 -16.61 -12.54 -23.27
CA LEU A 212 -17.99 -12.18 -22.93
C LEU A 212 -18.56 -11.10 -23.85
N GLU A 213 -17.70 -10.21 -24.39
CA GLU A 213 -18.10 -9.10 -25.26
C GLU A 213 -18.17 -9.48 -26.74
N CYS A 214 -17.29 -10.36 -27.22
CA CYS A 214 -17.26 -10.83 -28.60
C CYS A 214 -18.14 -12.07 -28.80
N ASP A 215 -19.44 -11.84 -28.97
CA ASP A 215 -20.37 -12.80 -29.57
C ASP A 215 -20.96 -12.14 -30.84
N PRO A 216 -20.57 -12.52 -32.08
CA PRO A 216 -20.09 -13.84 -32.52
C PRO A 216 -18.55 -14.01 -32.67
N PRO A 217 -18.06 -15.27 -32.75
CA PRO A 217 -16.63 -15.65 -32.72
C PRO A 217 -15.74 -15.21 -33.89
N SER A 218 -16.26 -14.45 -34.87
CA SER A 218 -15.47 -14.01 -36.02
C SER A 218 -14.46 -12.91 -35.70
N GLU A 219 -14.66 -12.14 -34.61
CA GLU A 219 -13.81 -10.98 -34.25
C GLU A 219 -12.85 -11.28 -33.07
N LEU A 220 -13.12 -12.35 -32.33
CA LEU A 220 -12.31 -12.87 -31.21
C LEU A 220 -10.80 -12.99 -31.50
N PRO A 221 -10.38 -13.52 -32.67
CA PRO A 221 -8.96 -13.63 -32.99
C PRO A 221 -8.25 -12.28 -33.11
N GLN A 222 -8.94 -11.23 -33.55
CA GLN A 222 -8.33 -9.92 -33.79
C GLN A 222 -8.21 -9.13 -32.49
N GLU A 223 -9.21 -9.21 -31.61
CA GLU A 223 -9.17 -8.57 -30.30
C GLU A 223 -8.20 -9.25 -29.32
N MET A 224 -8.13 -10.58 -29.31
CA MET A 224 -7.13 -11.30 -28.50
C MET A 224 -5.70 -10.98 -28.96
N ASN A 225 -5.47 -10.85 -30.27
CA ASN A 225 -4.18 -10.39 -30.80
C ASN A 225 -3.87 -8.93 -30.41
N ASN A 226 -4.87 -8.06 -30.30
CA ASN A 226 -4.68 -6.68 -29.83
C ASN A 226 -4.29 -6.63 -28.34
N VAL A 227 -4.86 -7.49 -27.50
CA VAL A 227 -4.45 -7.65 -26.09
C VAL A 227 -3.00 -8.12 -25.99
N LEU A 228 -2.61 -9.10 -26.81
CA LEU A 228 -1.24 -9.62 -26.87
C LEU A 228 -0.23 -8.61 -27.44
N ASN A 229 -0.64 -7.75 -28.37
CA ASN A 229 0.22 -6.68 -28.91
C ASN A 229 0.42 -5.54 -27.91
N LYS A 230 -0.62 -5.12 -27.18
CA LYS A 230 -0.49 -4.17 -26.06
C LYS A 230 0.46 -4.71 -24.98
N LEU A 231 0.45 -6.03 -24.77
CA LEU A 231 1.36 -6.75 -23.89
C LEU A 231 2.83 -6.59 -24.31
N LYS A 232 3.14 -6.81 -25.59
CA LYS A 232 4.48 -6.60 -26.14
C LYS A 232 4.95 -5.16 -26.00
N GLU A 233 4.08 -4.19 -26.28
CA GLU A 233 4.38 -2.77 -26.12
C GLU A 233 4.67 -2.38 -24.66
N LEU A 234 3.93 -2.95 -23.70
CA LEU A 234 4.15 -2.70 -22.28
C LEU A 234 5.45 -3.35 -21.78
N GLU A 235 5.76 -4.57 -22.20
CA GLU A 235 7.01 -5.26 -21.83
C GLU A 235 8.24 -4.53 -22.42
N GLU A 236 8.17 -4.06 -23.67
CA GLU A 236 9.23 -3.24 -24.27
C GLU A 236 9.42 -1.89 -23.58
N ASN A 237 8.34 -1.28 -23.08
CA ASN A 237 8.40 -0.03 -22.34
C ASN A 237 8.93 -0.21 -20.91
N ASP A 238 8.59 -1.30 -20.22
CA ASP A 238 9.14 -1.62 -18.90
C ASP A 238 10.63 -2.01 -18.98
N LEU A 239 11.04 -2.76 -20.00
CA LEU A 239 12.46 -3.03 -20.31
C LEU A 239 13.25 -1.75 -20.62
N ARG A 240 12.60 -0.74 -21.22
CA ARG A 240 13.21 0.59 -21.45
C ARG A 240 13.28 1.42 -20.16
N SER A 241 12.29 1.35 -19.28
CA SER A 241 12.29 2.02 -17.97
C SER A 241 13.34 1.44 -17.01
N GLN A 242 13.50 0.10 -16.96
CA GLN A 242 14.50 -0.53 -16.08
C GLN A 242 15.95 -0.21 -16.47
N LYS A 243 16.23 0.22 -17.70
CA LYS A 243 17.58 0.67 -18.12
C LYS A 243 18.02 2.00 -17.51
N TRP A 244 17.14 2.75 -16.83
CA TRP A 244 17.48 4.06 -16.26
C TRP A 244 17.99 4.04 -14.81
N ASP A 245 17.89 2.92 -14.09
CA ASP A 245 18.18 2.89 -12.64
C ASP A 245 19.49 2.17 -12.20
N PHE A 246 20.39 1.81 -13.13
CA PHE A 246 21.71 1.23 -12.79
C PHE A 246 22.91 2.15 -13.06
N ARG A 247 22.75 3.46 -12.89
CA ARG A 247 23.87 4.38 -12.66
C ARG A 247 23.55 5.33 -11.50
N LYS A 248 23.83 4.89 -10.27
CA LYS A 248 24.36 5.72 -9.18
C LYS A 248 24.82 4.88 -8.01
#